data_AF-A0A2P2G2P2-F1
#
_entry.id   AF-A0A2P2G2P2-F1
#
_cell.length_a   1.000
_cell.length_b   1.000
_cell.length_c   1.000
_cell.angle_alpha   90.00
_cell.angle_beta   90.00
_cell.angle_gamma   90.00
#
_symmetry.space_group_name_H-M   'P 1'
#
loop_
_entity.id
_entity.type
_entity.pdbx_description
1 polymer ?
#
loop_
_entity_poly.entity_id
_entity_poly.type
_entity_poly.pdbx_seq_one_letter_code
_entity_poly.pdbx_strand_id
1 'polypeptide(L)'
;MLLTALLAVVVTAGVIVAVVLLRPAAPAPAGDPGVPPASDGAPHTPGVDCGDSACREIGAMTVGGLPVVLMADDAGKQGVVRIGSDTVYPLIVNDMGVTLKGDSLRCVDGVTPVCLVRGEVGGGSAGELFVARGGIWRDTGKPYFSDAGTIALNDVTADGIADVIVVRHECPGAQSGSARCQAAPVLAEVYDVARGSVGCTRRYTAPSELRGWPDVRLTKADLRACPQ
;
A
#
# COMPACT_ATOMS: atom_id res chain seq x y z
N MET A 1 6.74 -19.21 47.61
CA MET A 1 6.45 -18.23 46.54
C MET A 1 7.27 -16.94 46.67
N LEU A 2 7.62 -16.47 47.88
CA LEU A 2 8.50 -15.29 48.03
C LEU A 2 9.93 -15.55 47.52
N LEU A 3 10.48 -16.75 47.78
CA LEU A 3 11.84 -17.11 47.39
C LEU A 3 12.05 -17.16 45.86
N THR A 4 11.04 -17.63 45.13
CA THR A 4 11.08 -17.72 43.65
C THR A 4 10.95 -16.35 42.99
N ALA A 5 10.18 -15.43 43.59
CA ALA A 5 10.09 -14.05 43.12
C ALA A 5 11.42 -13.29 43.33
N LEU A 6 12.08 -13.50 44.46
CA LEU A 6 13.39 -12.92 44.76
C LEU A 6 14.47 -13.40 43.78
N LEU A 7 14.47 -14.70 43.45
CA LEU A 7 15.38 -15.27 42.46
C LEU A 7 15.17 -14.67 41.06
N ALA A 8 13.91 -14.48 40.64
CA ALA A 8 13.62 -13.88 39.33
C ALA A 8 14.14 -12.44 39.21
N VAL A 9 14.03 -11.64 40.28
CA VAL A 9 14.53 -10.25 40.32
C VAL A 9 16.05 -10.19 40.30
N VAL A 10 16.73 -11.10 41.00
CA VAL A 10 18.20 -11.15 41.01
C VAL A 10 18.74 -11.57 39.63
N VAL A 11 18.09 -12.52 38.96
CA VAL A 11 18.49 -12.94 37.61
C VAL A 11 18.29 -11.81 36.60
N THR A 12 17.17 -11.10 36.61
CA THR A 12 16.95 -9.97 35.69
C THR A 12 17.90 -8.80 35.95
N ALA A 13 18.19 -8.47 37.20
CA ALA A 13 19.18 -7.44 37.54
C ALA A 13 20.60 -7.83 37.08
N GLY A 14 20.99 -9.10 37.26
CA GLY A 14 22.30 -9.61 36.82
C GLY A 14 22.51 -9.52 35.30
N VAL A 15 21.47 -9.84 34.51
CA VAL A 15 21.54 -9.76 33.04
C VAL A 15 21.68 -8.30 32.57
N ILE A 16 20.97 -7.36 33.20
CA ILE A 16 21.06 -5.93 32.85
C ILE A 16 22.48 -5.39 33.12
N VAL A 17 23.09 -5.77 34.24
CA VAL A 17 24.46 -5.36 34.59
C VAL A 17 25.49 -5.95 33.63
N ALA A 18 25.34 -7.22 33.24
CA ALA A 18 26.24 -7.85 32.27
C ALA A 18 26.15 -7.16 30.90
N VAL A 19 24.95 -6.79 30.45
CA VAL A 19 24.75 -6.06 29.18
C VAL A 19 25.37 -4.67 29.23
N VAL A 20 25.30 -3.96 30.36
CA VAL A 20 25.94 -2.64 30.51
C VAL A 20 27.46 -2.74 30.53
N LEU A 21 28.03 -3.77 31.16
CA LEU A 21 29.48 -3.97 31.23
C LEU A 21 30.09 -4.50 29.91
N LEU A 22 29.31 -5.24 29.11
CA LEU A 22 29.74 -5.78 27.82
C LEU A 22 29.49 -4.83 26.65
N ARG A 23 28.91 -3.64 26.87
CA ARG A 23 28.83 -2.60 25.84
C ARG A 23 30.23 -2.13 25.50
N PRO A 24 30.74 -2.36 24.27
CA PRO A 24 32.00 -1.78 23.83
C PRO A 24 31.86 -0.27 23.91
N ALA A 25 32.80 0.40 24.59
CA ALA A 25 32.88 1.84 24.58
C ALA A 25 33.04 2.31 23.12
N ALA A 26 32.13 3.15 22.64
CA ALA A 26 32.29 3.82 21.37
C ALA A 26 33.64 4.58 21.35
N PRO A 27 34.43 4.51 20.27
CA PRO A 27 35.60 5.36 20.14
C PRO A 27 35.17 6.82 20.23
N ALA A 28 35.75 7.56 21.17
CA ALA A 28 35.57 9.00 21.25
C ALA A 28 36.17 9.65 20.00
N PRO A 29 35.42 10.47 19.23
CA PRO A 29 36.00 11.19 18.11
C PRO A 29 36.86 12.35 18.65
N ALA A 30 38.15 12.31 18.32
CA ALA A 30 38.98 13.52 18.35
C ALA A 30 38.37 14.50 17.35
N GLY A 31 37.89 15.64 17.84
CA GLY A 31 37.25 16.66 17.02
C GLY A 31 38.24 17.32 16.07
N ASP A 32 37.86 17.37 14.79
CA ASP A 32 38.37 18.31 13.80
C ASP A 32 37.17 19.17 13.36
N PRO A 33 37.21 20.51 13.46
CA PRO A 33 36.05 21.34 13.19
C PRO A 33 35.95 21.64 11.69
N GLY A 34 34.95 21.05 11.03
CA GLY A 34 34.43 21.60 9.78
C GLY A 34 34.21 20.62 8.63
N VAL A 35 33.37 19.60 8.83
CA VAL A 35 32.62 18.98 7.71
C VAL A 35 31.26 18.53 8.26
N PRO A 36 30.12 18.93 7.69
CA PRO A 36 28.82 18.40 8.11
C PRO A 36 28.77 16.89 7.84
N PRO A 37 28.19 16.07 8.74
CA PRO A 37 28.16 14.63 8.57
C PRO A 37 27.25 14.27 7.38
N ALA A 38 27.82 13.57 6.39
CA ALA A 38 27.04 12.84 5.41
C ALA A 38 26.15 11.83 6.16
N SER A 39 24.85 11.84 5.85
CA SER A 39 23.91 10.88 6.42
C SER A 39 24.35 9.46 6.07
N ASP A 40 24.51 8.62 7.09
CA ASP A 40 24.75 7.19 6.94
C ASP A 40 23.61 6.58 6.12
N GLY A 41 23.96 6.14 4.91
CA GLY A 41 23.08 5.37 4.06
C GLY A 41 22.67 4.08 4.78
N ALA A 42 21.35 3.86 4.87
CA ALA A 42 20.78 2.58 5.26
C ALA A 42 21.42 1.44 4.42
N PRO A 43 21.50 0.21 4.96
CA PRO A 43 22.14 -0.89 4.26
C PRO A 43 21.53 -1.06 2.87
N HIS A 44 22.37 -0.91 1.84
CA HIS A 44 22.01 -1.21 0.46
C HIS A 44 21.76 -2.72 0.36
N THR A 45 20.48 -3.11 0.48
CA THR A 45 19.96 -4.39 -0.02
C THR A 45 20.45 -4.55 -1.47
N PRO A 46 20.82 -5.76 -1.95
CA PRO A 46 21.14 -5.99 -3.37
C PRO A 46 20.14 -5.24 -4.24
N GLY A 47 20.64 -4.29 -5.02
CA GLY A 47 19.82 -3.26 -5.64
C GLY A 47 18.79 -3.91 -6.56
N VAL A 48 17.51 -3.61 -6.35
CA VAL A 48 16.50 -3.88 -7.35
C VAL A 48 16.54 -2.72 -8.34
N ASP A 49 16.58 -3.02 -9.63
CA ASP A 49 16.66 -2.01 -10.68
C ASP A 49 15.26 -1.52 -11.08
N CYS A 50 15.11 -0.21 -11.19
CA CYS A 50 13.93 0.51 -11.64
C CYS A 50 14.25 1.13 -13.01
N GLY A 51 14.38 0.27 -14.03
CA GLY A 51 14.85 0.66 -15.36
C GLY A 51 16.35 0.97 -15.35
N ASP A 52 16.72 2.21 -15.67
CA ASP A 52 18.12 2.65 -15.77
C ASP A 52 18.74 3.09 -14.43
N SER A 53 17.99 2.98 -13.32
CA SER A 53 18.42 3.44 -12.00
C SER A 53 18.11 2.41 -10.91
N ALA A 54 18.85 2.45 -9.80
CA ALA A 54 18.52 1.64 -8.64
C ALA A 54 17.20 2.14 -8.01
N CYS A 55 16.31 1.21 -7.67
CA CYS A 55 15.11 1.53 -6.92
C CYS A 55 15.47 1.99 -5.50
N ARG A 56 14.80 3.04 -5.01
CA ARG A 56 14.78 3.37 -3.57
C ARG A 56 13.43 2.99 -2.98
N GLU A 57 13.43 2.62 -1.70
CA GLU A 57 12.20 2.46 -0.95
C GLU A 57 11.47 3.81 -0.82
N ILE A 58 10.19 3.81 -1.17
CA ILE A 58 9.32 4.99 -1.02
C ILE A 58 8.13 4.73 -0.09
N GLY A 59 7.79 3.47 0.17
CA GLY A 59 6.77 3.09 1.14
C GLY A 59 6.91 1.64 1.58
N ALA A 60 6.52 1.34 2.82
CA ALA A 60 6.57 -0.01 3.36
C ALA A 60 5.40 -0.27 4.30
N MET A 61 4.93 -1.52 4.31
CA MET A 61 3.91 -2.02 5.21
C MET A 61 4.27 -3.46 5.63
N THR A 62 3.67 -3.95 6.71
CA THR A 62 3.72 -5.37 7.08
C THR A 62 2.32 -5.93 6.98
N VAL A 63 2.16 -7.06 6.30
CA VAL A 63 0.86 -7.71 6.06
C VAL A 63 1.06 -9.23 5.99
N GLY A 64 0.24 -9.99 6.68
CA GLY A 64 0.40 -11.44 6.83
C GLY A 64 1.73 -11.85 7.49
N GLY A 65 2.32 -10.96 8.30
CA GLY A 65 3.63 -11.17 8.92
C GLY A 65 4.82 -11.01 7.97
N LEU A 66 4.60 -10.56 6.72
CA LEU A 66 5.65 -10.32 5.74
C LEU A 66 5.79 -8.82 5.44
N PRO A 67 7.01 -8.32 5.22
CA PRO A 67 7.22 -6.97 4.73
C PRO A 67 6.75 -6.85 3.28
N VAL A 68 6.04 -5.76 2.97
CA VAL A 68 5.70 -5.34 1.60
C VAL A 68 6.30 -3.95 1.41
N VAL A 69 7.21 -3.83 0.46
CA VAL A 69 8.02 -2.63 0.22
C VAL A 69 7.78 -2.15 -1.20
N LEU A 70 7.27 -0.94 -1.34
CA LEU A 70 7.17 -0.24 -2.61
C LEU A 70 8.48 0.51 -2.87
N MET A 71 9.08 0.23 -4.02
CA MET A 71 10.35 0.82 -4.42
C MET A 71 10.20 1.46 -5.81
N ALA A 72 10.86 2.59 -6.04
CA ALA A 72 10.75 3.34 -7.29
C ALA A 72 12.03 4.12 -7.63
N ASP A 73 12.14 4.54 -8.89
CA ASP A 73 13.13 5.52 -9.36
C ASP A 73 12.86 6.94 -8.82
N ASP A 74 13.80 7.88 -9.04
CA ASP A 74 13.71 9.26 -8.53
C ASP A 74 12.46 10.01 -8.96
N ALA A 75 11.95 9.69 -10.15
CA ALA A 75 10.73 10.29 -10.68
C ALA A 75 9.43 9.58 -10.24
N GLY A 76 9.50 8.41 -9.60
CA GLY A 76 8.35 7.55 -9.33
C GLY A 76 7.71 6.94 -10.58
N LYS A 77 8.43 6.93 -11.72
CA LYS A 77 7.95 6.53 -13.04
C LYS A 77 8.25 5.08 -13.39
N GLN A 78 9.19 4.47 -12.69
CA GLN A 78 9.47 3.04 -12.75
C GLN A 78 9.52 2.53 -11.33
N GLY A 79 8.87 1.40 -11.08
CA GLY A 79 8.75 0.87 -9.74
C GLY A 79 8.48 -0.62 -9.70
N VAL A 80 8.69 -1.16 -8.51
CA VAL A 80 8.45 -2.55 -8.17
C VAL A 80 7.85 -2.61 -6.78
N VAL A 81 7.07 -3.66 -6.50
CA VAL A 81 6.74 -4.04 -5.12
C VAL A 81 7.50 -5.30 -4.76
N ARG A 82 8.20 -5.26 -3.63
CA ARG A 82 8.89 -6.41 -3.04
C ARG A 82 8.08 -6.94 -1.86
N ILE A 83 7.79 -8.23 -1.86
CA ILE A 83 7.01 -8.91 -0.84
C ILE A 83 7.85 -10.03 -0.22
N GLY A 84 8.01 -10.00 1.10
CA GLY A 84 8.92 -10.89 1.82
C GLY A 84 10.39 -10.52 1.56
N SER A 85 11.27 -11.52 1.58
CA SER A 85 12.70 -11.30 1.35
C SER A 85 13.02 -10.98 -0.12
N ASP A 86 12.48 -11.80 -1.03
CA ASP A 86 13.06 -11.91 -2.39
C ASP A 86 12.03 -11.83 -3.53
N THR A 87 10.73 -11.77 -3.24
CA THR A 87 9.72 -11.77 -4.31
C THR A 87 9.48 -10.34 -4.79
N VAL A 88 9.88 -10.04 -6.02
CA VAL A 88 9.76 -8.71 -6.64
C VAL A 88 8.78 -8.78 -7.80
N TYR A 89 7.85 -7.82 -7.84
CA TYR A 89 6.89 -7.66 -8.92
C TYR A 89 7.09 -6.29 -9.58
N PRO A 90 7.41 -6.23 -10.89
CA PRO A 90 7.32 -5.01 -11.67
C PRO A 90 5.88 -4.48 -11.70
N LEU A 91 5.73 -3.16 -11.73
CA LEU A 91 4.40 -2.52 -11.68
C LEU A 91 3.92 -2.12 -13.07
N ILE A 92 2.80 -2.70 -13.49
CA ILE A 92 2.12 -2.40 -14.76
C ILE A 92 1.50 -1.00 -14.75
N VAL A 93 1.10 -0.50 -13.58
CA VAL A 93 0.55 0.87 -13.46
C VAL A 93 1.52 1.97 -13.91
N ASN A 94 2.83 1.72 -13.88
CA ASN A 94 3.81 2.67 -14.42
C ASN A 94 3.70 2.81 -15.95
N ASP A 95 3.38 1.74 -16.68
CA ASP A 95 3.13 1.77 -18.13
C ASP A 95 1.86 2.57 -18.47
N MET A 96 0.94 2.69 -17.52
CA MET A 96 -0.23 3.57 -17.63
C MET A 96 0.11 5.04 -17.39
N GLY A 97 1.35 5.36 -16.98
CA GLY A 97 1.79 6.72 -16.68
C GLY A 97 1.61 7.15 -15.22
N VAL A 98 1.30 6.21 -14.31
CA VAL A 98 1.20 6.48 -12.88
C VAL A 98 2.54 6.98 -12.33
N THR A 99 2.46 7.96 -11.42
CA THR A 99 3.60 8.42 -10.63
C THR A 99 3.46 7.90 -9.21
N LEU A 100 4.41 7.08 -8.77
CA LEU A 100 4.44 6.50 -7.44
C LEU A 100 4.92 7.52 -6.41
N LYS A 101 4.26 7.55 -5.25
CA LYS A 101 4.55 8.40 -4.09
C LYS A 101 4.55 7.54 -2.82
N GLY A 102 4.94 8.12 -1.69
CA GLY A 102 5.05 7.35 -0.44
C GLY A 102 3.72 6.79 0.10
N ASP A 103 2.60 7.33 -0.34
CA ASP A 103 1.25 6.87 -0.02
C ASP A 103 0.62 5.98 -1.11
N SER A 104 1.38 5.63 -2.15
CA SER A 104 0.92 4.75 -3.23
C SER A 104 0.67 3.31 -2.79
N LEU A 105 1.31 2.85 -1.70
CA LEU A 105 1.13 1.51 -1.17
C LEU A 105 0.04 1.48 -0.08
N ARG A 106 -0.97 0.64 -0.27
CA ARG A 106 -1.99 0.32 0.73
C ARG A 106 -2.19 -1.18 0.83
N CYS A 107 -1.96 -1.75 2.00
CA CYS A 107 -2.22 -3.16 2.28
C CYS A 107 -3.28 -3.32 3.36
N VAL A 108 -4.08 -4.37 3.25
CA VAL A 108 -5.08 -4.76 4.23
C VAL A 108 -4.81 -6.20 4.63
N ASP A 109 -4.65 -6.41 5.93
CA ASP A 109 -4.64 -7.74 6.54
C ASP A 109 -6.06 -8.32 6.57
N GLY A 110 -6.15 -9.64 6.45
CA GLY A 110 -7.41 -10.36 6.46
C GLY A 110 -7.20 -11.87 6.37
N VAL A 111 -8.28 -12.61 6.12
CA VAL A 111 -8.22 -14.05 5.81
C VAL A 111 -7.34 -14.30 4.59
N THR A 112 -7.39 -13.38 3.63
CA THR A 112 -6.47 -13.29 2.49
C THR A 112 -5.88 -11.89 2.46
N PRO A 113 -4.58 -11.72 2.75
CA PRO A 113 -3.88 -10.45 2.58
C PRO A 113 -3.99 -9.87 1.17
N VAL A 114 -4.23 -8.57 1.07
CA VAL A 114 -4.33 -7.82 -0.19
C VAL A 114 -3.52 -6.54 -0.10
N CYS A 115 -2.73 -6.25 -1.14
CA CYS A 115 -2.08 -4.97 -1.33
C CYS A 115 -2.51 -4.33 -2.64
N LEU A 116 -2.71 -3.02 -2.60
CA LEU A 116 -3.01 -2.15 -3.71
C LEU A 116 -1.86 -1.16 -3.85
N VAL A 117 -1.23 -1.15 -5.02
CA VAL A 117 -0.32 -0.07 -5.43
C VAL A 117 -1.10 0.84 -6.36
N ARG A 118 -1.30 2.09 -5.97
CA ARG A 118 -2.11 3.07 -6.73
C ARG A 118 -1.41 4.41 -6.88
N GLY A 119 -1.81 5.16 -7.88
CA GLY A 119 -1.42 6.56 -8.01
C GLY A 119 -2.20 7.29 -9.07
N GLU A 120 -1.92 8.58 -9.19
CA GLU A 120 -2.57 9.46 -10.15
C GLU A 120 -2.01 9.23 -11.55
N VAL A 121 -2.91 9.25 -12.53
CA VAL A 121 -2.63 9.21 -13.97
C VAL A 121 -3.56 10.22 -14.65
N GLY A 122 -3.17 10.80 -15.79
CA GLY A 122 -3.91 11.87 -16.45
C GLY A 122 -5.44 11.69 -16.45
N GLY A 123 -6.14 12.51 -15.67
CA GLY A 123 -7.61 12.50 -15.55
C GLY A 123 -8.21 11.50 -14.54
N GLY A 124 -7.40 10.82 -13.72
CA GLY A 124 -7.90 9.85 -12.75
C GLY A 124 -6.81 9.20 -11.89
N SER A 125 -7.07 7.97 -11.47
CA SER A 125 -6.12 7.13 -10.76
C SER A 125 -6.14 5.70 -11.31
N ALA A 126 -5.00 5.03 -11.29
CA ALA A 126 -4.88 3.62 -11.63
C ALA A 126 -4.25 2.85 -10.46
N GLY A 127 -4.60 1.58 -10.34
CA GLY A 127 -4.18 0.75 -9.21
C GLY A 127 -4.06 -0.72 -9.57
N GLU A 128 -3.07 -1.38 -8.97
CA GLU A 128 -2.69 -2.77 -9.23
C GLU A 128 -2.73 -3.58 -7.93
N LEU A 129 -3.22 -4.82 -8.02
CA LEU A 129 -3.47 -5.67 -6.86
C LEU A 129 -2.51 -6.84 -6.77
N PHE A 130 -2.07 -7.07 -5.54
CA PHE A 130 -1.31 -8.22 -5.11
C PHE A 130 -2.11 -8.95 -4.03
N VAL A 131 -2.31 -10.26 -4.20
CA VAL A 131 -3.18 -11.06 -3.34
C VAL A 131 -2.44 -12.31 -2.87
N ALA A 132 -2.47 -12.59 -1.57
CA ALA A 132 -1.84 -13.77 -0.98
C ALA A 132 -2.81 -14.95 -0.88
N ARG A 133 -2.81 -15.85 -1.87
CA ARG A 133 -3.65 -17.06 -1.86
C ARG A 133 -2.85 -18.27 -1.38
N GLY A 134 -3.28 -18.88 -0.28
CA GLY A 134 -2.57 -20.02 0.32
C GLY A 134 -1.14 -19.66 0.75
N GLY A 135 -0.92 -18.43 1.21
CA GLY A 135 0.40 -17.91 1.59
C GLY A 135 1.30 -17.49 0.42
N ILE A 136 0.86 -17.67 -0.83
CA ILE A 136 1.62 -17.28 -2.03
C ILE A 136 1.04 -15.99 -2.59
N TRP A 137 1.89 -14.97 -2.70
CA TRP A 137 1.55 -13.70 -3.33
C TRP A 137 1.50 -13.83 -4.84
N ARG A 138 0.54 -13.16 -5.46
CA ARG A 138 0.36 -13.10 -6.91
C ARG A 138 -0.08 -11.70 -7.30
N ASP A 139 0.50 -11.19 -8.40
CA ASP A 139 -0.12 -10.13 -9.17
C ASP A 139 -1.36 -10.68 -9.89
N THR A 140 -2.44 -9.90 -9.88
CA THR A 140 -3.69 -10.19 -10.60
C THR A 140 -3.61 -9.89 -12.10
N GLY A 141 -2.58 -9.18 -12.56
CA GLY A 141 -2.28 -8.90 -13.96
C GLY A 141 -3.25 -7.93 -14.64
N LYS A 142 -4.18 -7.31 -13.89
CA LYS A 142 -5.15 -6.36 -14.42
C LYS A 142 -5.27 -5.13 -13.52
N PRO A 143 -4.85 -3.95 -13.99
CA PRO A 143 -5.03 -2.72 -13.24
C PRO A 143 -6.50 -2.28 -13.25
N TYR A 144 -6.88 -1.58 -12.19
CA TYR A 144 -8.13 -0.86 -12.03
C TYR A 144 -7.89 0.60 -12.40
N PHE A 145 -8.94 1.26 -12.92
CA PHE A 145 -8.89 2.67 -13.26
C PHE A 145 -10.13 3.38 -12.73
N SER A 146 -9.91 4.55 -12.13
CA SER A 146 -10.94 5.44 -11.60
C SER A 146 -10.77 6.81 -12.26
N ASP A 147 -11.78 7.27 -13.00
CA ASP A 147 -11.81 8.64 -13.54
C ASP A 147 -12.37 9.67 -12.54
N ALA A 148 -12.73 9.22 -11.33
CA ALA A 148 -13.31 10.06 -10.29
C ALA A 148 -12.43 10.13 -9.03
N GLY A 149 -11.15 9.79 -9.15
CA GLY A 149 -10.10 10.16 -8.20
C GLY A 149 -9.52 9.05 -7.31
N THR A 150 -10.22 7.98 -6.96
CA THR A 150 -9.69 6.99 -6.00
C THR A 150 -10.07 5.54 -6.30
N ILE A 151 -9.13 4.65 -5.96
CA ILE A 151 -9.30 3.20 -5.89
C ILE A 151 -8.94 2.80 -4.47
N ALA A 152 -9.85 2.24 -3.69
CA ALA A 152 -9.64 1.93 -2.27
C ALA A 152 -9.78 0.43 -1.98
N LEU A 153 -9.27 0.00 -0.83
CA LEU A 153 -9.45 -1.35 -0.29
C LEU A 153 -10.30 -1.30 0.98
N ASN A 154 -11.30 -2.17 1.07
CA ASN A 154 -12.14 -2.34 2.25
C ASN A 154 -12.92 -3.67 2.16
N ASP A 155 -13.11 -4.38 3.26
CA ASP A 155 -13.97 -5.58 3.30
C ASP A 155 -15.45 -5.16 3.31
N VAL A 156 -16.06 -5.10 2.12
CA VAL A 156 -17.46 -4.69 1.90
C VAL A 156 -18.38 -5.90 1.98
N THR A 157 -17.94 -7.05 1.49
CA THR A 157 -18.69 -8.31 1.45
C THR A 157 -18.75 -9.03 2.80
N ALA A 158 -17.92 -8.60 3.76
CA ALA A 158 -17.79 -9.13 5.13
C ALA A 158 -17.34 -10.59 5.16
N ASP A 159 -16.44 -10.97 4.25
CA ASP A 159 -15.84 -12.30 4.19
C ASP A 159 -14.41 -12.36 4.76
N GLY A 160 -13.91 -11.22 5.25
CA GLY A 160 -12.55 -11.09 5.80
C GLY A 160 -11.49 -10.87 4.73
N ILE A 161 -11.86 -10.66 3.47
CA ILE A 161 -10.95 -10.31 2.37
C ILE A 161 -11.29 -8.90 1.90
N ALA A 162 -10.27 -8.06 1.69
CA ALA A 162 -10.51 -6.71 1.20
C ALA A 162 -11.04 -6.74 -0.24
N ASP A 163 -12.17 -6.06 -0.47
CA ASP A 163 -12.71 -5.78 -1.79
C ASP A 163 -12.08 -4.51 -2.38
N VAL A 164 -12.13 -4.41 -3.71
CA VAL A 164 -11.63 -3.26 -4.47
C VAL A 164 -12.77 -2.31 -4.74
N ILE A 165 -12.63 -1.07 -4.31
CA ILE A 165 -13.63 -0.02 -4.53
C ILE A 165 -13.08 0.93 -5.60
N VAL A 166 -13.74 1.01 -6.74
CA VAL A 166 -13.41 1.93 -7.83
C VAL A 166 -14.47 3.02 -7.92
N VAL A 167 -14.07 4.27 -7.70
CA VAL A 167 -14.98 5.41 -7.89
C VAL A 167 -14.91 5.88 -9.33
N ARG A 168 -16.05 6.03 -9.99
CA ARG A 168 -16.11 6.52 -11.36
C ARG A 168 -17.32 7.41 -11.61
N HIS A 169 -17.22 8.23 -12.65
CA HIS A 169 -18.37 8.93 -13.21
C HIS A 169 -19.25 7.95 -14.00
N GLU A 170 -20.56 8.17 -13.94
CA GLU A 170 -21.51 7.47 -14.80
C GLU A 170 -21.75 8.27 -16.07
N CYS A 171 -21.00 7.94 -17.12
CA CYS A 171 -20.91 8.73 -18.36
C CYS A 171 -21.53 8.01 -19.56
N PRO A 172 -22.86 7.78 -19.60
CA PRO A 172 -23.48 7.09 -20.72
C PRO A 172 -23.27 7.88 -22.02
N GLY A 173 -22.59 7.25 -22.99
CA GLY A 173 -22.32 7.83 -24.31
C GLY A 173 -21.31 8.99 -24.31
N ALA A 174 -20.52 9.20 -23.26
CA ALA A 174 -19.45 10.17 -23.22
C ALA A 174 -18.09 9.50 -22.96
N GLN A 175 -17.03 10.05 -23.55
CA GLN A 175 -15.67 9.58 -23.31
C GLN A 175 -15.25 9.87 -21.87
N SER A 176 -14.67 8.89 -21.18
CA SER A 176 -14.05 9.08 -19.86
C SER A 176 -13.02 10.21 -19.89
N GLY A 177 -13.02 11.04 -18.85
CA GLY A 177 -12.16 12.23 -18.76
C GLY A 177 -12.60 13.44 -19.60
N SER A 178 -13.66 13.35 -20.42
CA SER A 178 -14.24 14.53 -21.08
C SER A 178 -14.95 15.44 -20.07
N ALA A 179 -15.07 16.74 -20.38
CA ALA A 179 -15.80 17.70 -19.52
C ALA A 179 -17.25 17.28 -19.24
N ARG A 180 -17.92 16.67 -20.22
CA ARG A 180 -19.28 16.11 -20.05
C ARG A 180 -19.29 14.96 -19.05
N CYS A 181 -18.27 14.10 -19.08
CA CYS A 181 -18.15 12.97 -18.17
C CYS A 181 -17.79 13.43 -16.75
N GLN A 182 -16.87 14.38 -16.62
CA GLN A 182 -16.47 14.97 -15.34
C GLN A 182 -17.61 15.73 -14.63
N ALA A 183 -18.65 16.14 -15.36
CA ALA A 183 -19.85 16.76 -14.79
C ALA A 183 -20.95 15.75 -14.42
N ALA A 184 -20.76 14.47 -14.73
CA ALA A 184 -21.77 13.43 -14.46
C ALA A 184 -21.75 13.01 -12.97
N PRO A 185 -22.85 12.45 -12.44
CA PRO A 185 -22.84 11.84 -11.12
C PRO A 185 -21.80 10.72 -11.03
N VAL A 186 -21.31 10.48 -9.82
CA VAL A 186 -20.36 9.40 -9.54
C VAL A 186 -21.01 8.26 -8.76
N LEU A 187 -20.42 7.08 -8.88
CA LEU A 187 -20.73 5.92 -8.06
C LEU A 187 -19.42 5.19 -7.71
N ALA A 188 -19.46 4.35 -6.69
CA ALA A 188 -18.41 3.40 -6.41
C ALA A 188 -18.86 1.99 -6.85
N GLU A 189 -18.09 1.34 -7.72
CA GLU A 189 -18.25 -0.09 -8.00
C GLU A 189 -17.30 -0.90 -7.13
N VAL A 190 -17.81 -2.01 -6.60
CA VAL A 190 -17.08 -2.90 -5.71
C VAL A 190 -16.80 -4.22 -6.45
N TYR A 191 -15.54 -4.64 -6.42
CA TYR A 191 -15.07 -5.91 -6.96
C TYR A 191 -14.53 -6.78 -5.82
N ASP A 192 -15.11 -7.96 -5.67
CA ASP A 192 -14.57 -9.04 -4.87
C ASP A 192 -13.37 -9.63 -5.62
N VAL A 193 -12.24 -9.78 -4.93
CA VAL A 193 -10.97 -10.21 -5.52
C VAL A 193 -11.00 -11.64 -6.10
N ALA A 194 -12.00 -12.45 -5.75
CA ALA A 194 -12.20 -13.81 -6.25
C ALA A 194 -13.38 -13.91 -7.24
N ARG A 195 -14.45 -13.13 -7.06
CA ARG A 195 -15.73 -13.28 -7.78
C ARG A 195 -15.97 -12.18 -8.82
N GLY A 196 -15.20 -11.11 -8.80
CA GLY A 196 -15.39 -9.95 -9.69
C GLY A 196 -16.44 -8.97 -9.15
N SER A 197 -17.18 -8.32 -10.05
CA SER A 197 -18.11 -7.25 -9.67
C SER A 197 -19.22 -7.75 -8.74
N VAL A 198 -19.40 -7.06 -7.61
CA VAL A 198 -20.39 -7.38 -6.57
C VAL A 198 -21.58 -6.44 -6.65
N GLY A 199 -21.34 -5.18 -6.99
CA GLY A 199 -22.37 -4.16 -7.07
C GLY A 199 -21.81 -2.74 -7.00
N CYS A 200 -22.72 -1.80 -7.12
CA CYS A 200 -22.41 -0.38 -7.11
C CYS A 200 -23.15 0.31 -5.97
N THR A 201 -22.65 1.45 -5.55
CA THR A 201 -23.38 2.33 -4.65
C THR A 201 -24.55 3.03 -5.34
N ARG A 202 -25.35 3.69 -4.52
CA ARG A 202 -25.51 5.15 -4.62
C ARG A 202 -24.98 5.89 -5.88
N ARG A 203 -25.79 6.68 -6.60
CA ARG A 203 -25.26 7.83 -7.35
C ARG A 203 -25.08 8.99 -6.36
N TYR A 204 -24.01 9.73 -6.55
CA TYR A 204 -23.61 10.89 -5.77
C TYR A 204 -23.31 12.04 -6.71
N THR A 205 -23.51 13.27 -6.26
CA THR A 205 -23.24 14.43 -7.14
C THR A 205 -21.76 14.78 -7.19
N ALA A 206 -21.00 14.37 -6.16
CA ALA A 206 -19.56 14.53 -6.09
C ALA A 206 -18.92 13.35 -5.35
N PRO A 207 -17.64 13.01 -5.64
CA PRO A 207 -16.93 11.94 -4.94
C PRO A 207 -16.84 12.13 -3.42
N SER A 208 -16.75 13.38 -2.96
CA SER A 208 -16.67 13.74 -1.53
C SER A 208 -17.90 13.35 -0.71
N GLU A 209 -19.02 13.03 -1.35
CA GLU A 209 -20.23 12.53 -0.67
C GLU A 209 -20.13 11.04 -0.30
N LEU A 210 -19.15 10.32 -0.83
CA LEU A 210 -18.87 8.93 -0.45
C LEU A 210 -18.28 8.89 0.97
N ARG A 211 -18.83 8.00 1.81
CA ARG A 211 -18.34 7.83 3.18
C ARG A 211 -16.87 7.44 3.19
N GLY A 212 -16.05 8.19 3.94
CA GLY A 212 -14.62 7.92 4.10
C GLY A 212 -13.72 8.50 3.02
N TRP A 213 -14.25 9.30 2.08
CA TRP A 213 -13.45 9.93 1.02
C TRP A 213 -12.15 10.57 1.54
N PRO A 214 -10.99 10.35 0.88
CA PRO A 214 -10.76 9.57 -0.35
C PRO A 214 -10.54 8.06 -0.13
N ASP A 215 -10.41 7.61 1.13
CA ASP A 215 -10.27 6.20 1.49
C ASP A 215 -11.66 5.61 1.77
N VAL A 216 -12.45 5.49 0.70
CA VAL A 216 -13.87 5.14 0.72
C VAL A 216 -14.12 3.87 1.54
N ARG A 217 -15.08 3.94 2.47
CA ARG A 217 -15.49 2.84 3.36
C ARG A 217 -16.93 2.47 3.11
N LEU A 218 -17.17 1.29 2.54
CA LEU A 218 -18.50 0.78 2.20
C LEU A 218 -18.84 -0.45 3.05
N THR A 219 -20.11 -0.80 3.05
CA THR A 219 -20.64 -2.03 3.61
C THR A 219 -21.55 -2.66 2.56
N LYS A 220 -21.85 -3.95 2.69
CA LYS A 220 -22.80 -4.63 1.80
C LYS A 220 -24.16 -3.92 1.68
N ALA A 221 -24.60 -3.21 2.72
CA ALA A 221 -25.85 -2.44 2.72
C ALA A 221 -25.82 -1.20 1.81
N ASP A 222 -24.63 -0.72 1.44
CA ASP A 222 -24.47 0.40 0.52
C ASP A 222 -24.60 -0.03 -0.95
N LEU A 223 -24.57 -1.35 -1.22
CA LEU A 223 -24.53 -1.91 -2.57
C LEU A 223 -25.90 -2.23 -3.15
N ARG A 224 -25.97 -2.12 -4.47
CA ARG A 224 -27.09 -2.49 -5.33
C ARG A 224 -26.56 -2.96 -6.69
N ALA A 225 -27.46 -3.39 -7.57
CA ALA A 225 -27.12 -3.65 -8.96
C ALA A 225 -26.48 -2.40 -9.60
N CYS A 226 -25.38 -2.61 -10.34
CA CYS A 226 -24.75 -1.57 -11.12
C CYS A 226 -25.65 -1.14 -12.29
N PRO A 227 -25.69 0.16 -12.63
CA PRO A 227 -26.33 0.61 -13.85
C PRO A 227 -25.64 -0.03 -15.07
N GLN A 228 -26.44 -0.38 -16.08
CA GLN A 228 -25.94 -0.89 -17.37
C GLN A 228 -25.60 0.26 -18.32
#